data_AF-A0A5E4F507-F1
#
_entry.id   AF-A0A5E4F507-F1
#
_cell.length_a   1.000
_cell.length_b   1.000
_cell.length_c   1.000
_cell.angle_alpha   90.00
_cell.angle_beta   90.00
_cell.angle_gamma   90.00
#
_symmetry.space_group_name_H-M   'P 1'
#
loop_
_entity.id
_entity.type
_entity.pdbx_description
1 polymer ?
#
loop_
_entity_poly.entity_id
_entity_poly.type
_entity_poly.pdbx_seq_one_letter_code
_entity_poly.pdbx_strand_id
1 'polypeptide(L)'
;MNTMLSLYAAEHRRCPICWKDVDFEQIISVTSCSHYFHWVCNKQYEKNESMELKDVIKCPICRHSYPYGSTTEYVFTTPPGQPLRFRTPRPSNPEPGLGLRRRPAARTIQDPWSM
;
A
#
# COMPACT_ATOMS: atom_id res chain seq x y z
N MET A 1 11.22 -28.62 -22.10
CA MET A 1 9.93 -27.98 -21.78
C MET A 1 9.78 -27.98 -20.26
N ASN A 2 10.25 -26.92 -19.58
CA ASN A 2 10.24 -26.85 -18.11
C ASN A 2 9.04 -26.03 -17.64
N THR A 3 7.86 -26.65 -17.59
CA THR A 3 6.62 -26.03 -17.11
C THR A 3 6.52 -25.96 -15.57
N MET A 4 7.41 -26.65 -14.84
CA MET A 4 7.40 -26.71 -13.38
C MET A 4 7.85 -25.43 -12.67
N LEU A 5 8.67 -24.57 -13.29
CA LEU A 5 9.10 -23.31 -12.64
C LEU A 5 8.03 -22.20 -12.70
N SER A 6 7.10 -22.26 -13.66
CA SER A 6 6.12 -21.19 -13.87
C SER A 6 4.88 -21.30 -12.97
N LEU A 7 4.61 -22.49 -12.41
CA LEU A 7 3.49 -22.70 -11.48
C LEU A 7 3.82 -22.22 -10.07
N TYR A 8 5.09 -22.31 -9.64
CA TYR A 8 5.50 -21.91 -8.28
C TYR A 8 5.46 -20.39 -8.05
N ALA A 9 5.60 -19.58 -9.12
CA ALA A 9 5.46 -18.13 -9.02
C ALA A 9 4.00 -17.66 -8.92
N ALA A 10 3.03 -18.51 -9.27
CA ALA A 10 1.60 -18.20 -9.19
C ALA A 10 1.01 -18.40 -7.79
N GLU A 11 1.71 -19.12 -6.90
CA GLU A 11 1.17 -19.53 -5.59
C GLU A 11 1.13 -18.39 -4.55
N HIS A 12 1.66 -17.21 -4.87
CA HIS A 12 1.75 -16.06 -3.96
C HIS A 12 1.00 -14.82 -4.44
N ARG A 13 -0.12 -14.99 -5.16
CA ARG A 13 -0.97 -13.86 -5.58
C ARG A 13 -2.45 -14.06 -5.26
N ARG A 14 -2.82 -14.89 -4.28
CA ARG A 14 -4.23 -15.12 -3.93
C ARG A 14 -4.68 -14.22 -2.80
N CYS A 15 -5.84 -13.59 -2.99
CA CYS A 15 -6.52 -12.90 -1.91
C CYS A 15 -7.09 -13.93 -0.93
N PRO A 16 -6.70 -13.93 0.36
CA PRO A 16 -7.14 -14.93 1.34
C PRO A 16 -8.60 -14.73 1.79
N ILE A 17 -9.26 -13.64 1.39
CA ILE A 17 -10.67 -13.38 1.71
C ILE A 17 -11.57 -14.08 0.67
N CYS A 18 -11.28 -13.91 -0.62
CA CYS A 18 -12.13 -14.41 -1.70
C CYS A 18 -11.54 -15.59 -2.47
N TRP A 19 -10.31 -15.99 -2.15
CA TRP A 19 -9.56 -17.10 -2.75
C TRP A 19 -9.29 -16.96 -4.26
N LYS A 20 -9.51 -15.76 -4.82
CA LYS A 20 -9.21 -15.44 -6.22
C LYS A 20 -7.81 -14.84 -6.34
N ASP A 21 -7.22 -15.02 -7.50
CA ASP A 21 -5.94 -14.41 -7.84
C ASP A 21 -6.09 -12.87 -7.94
N VAL A 22 -5.00 -12.18 -7.60
CA VAL A 22 -4.82 -10.75 -7.78
C VAL A 22 -4.14 -10.55 -9.12
N ASP A 23 -4.89 -10.03 -10.08
CA ASP A 23 -4.41 -9.83 -11.45
C ASP A 23 -3.71 -8.48 -11.63
N PHE A 24 -3.08 -8.33 -12.80
CA PHE A 24 -2.47 -7.09 -13.25
C PHE A 24 -3.46 -5.92 -13.20
N GLU A 25 -2.98 -4.74 -12.80
CA GLU A 25 -3.74 -3.48 -12.65
C GLU A 25 -4.87 -3.50 -11.61
N GLN A 26 -5.02 -4.57 -10.84
CA GLN A 26 -5.98 -4.57 -9.73
C GLN A 26 -5.45 -3.75 -8.54
N ILE A 27 -6.38 -3.04 -7.90
CA ILE A 27 -6.11 -2.31 -6.66
C ILE A 27 -6.12 -3.31 -5.50
N ILE A 28 -5.03 -3.35 -4.77
CA ILE A 28 -4.90 -4.08 -3.52
C ILE A 28 -4.84 -3.12 -2.34
N SER A 29 -5.27 -3.61 -1.19
CA SER A 29 -5.08 -2.97 0.11
C SER A 29 -4.02 -3.76 0.88
N VAL A 30 -3.05 -3.03 1.43
CA VAL A 30 -2.02 -3.59 2.30
C VAL A 30 -2.25 -3.09 3.72
N THR A 31 -2.33 -4.04 4.64
CA THR A 31 -2.49 -3.79 6.08
C THR A 31 -1.17 -3.39 6.73
N SER A 32 -1.21 -2.84 7.96
CA SER A 32 0.01 -2.48 8.72
C SER A 32 0.96 -3.66 8.94
N CYS A 33 0.42 -4.89 9.00
CA CYS A 33 1.19 -6.12 9.11
C CYS A 33 1.74 -6.65 7.77
N SER A 34 1.73 -5.83 6.71
CA SER A 34 2.26 -6.15 5.37
C SER A 34 1.53 -7.28 4.63
N HIS A 35 0.35 -7.70 5.08
CA HIS A 35 -0.52 -8.60 4.33
C HIS A 35 -1.38 -7.83 3.34
N TYR A 36 -1.53 -8.41 2.14
CA TYR A 36 -2.26 -7.80 1.03
C TYR A 36 -3.56 -8.56 0.71
N PHE A 37 -4.54 -7.82 0.22
CA PHE A 37 -5.86 -8.30 -0.16
C PHE A 37 -6.38 -7.47 -1.33
N HIS A 38 -7.40 -7.94 -2.06
CA HIS A 38 -8.13 -7.04 -2.96
C HIS A 38 -8.74 -5.89 -2.15
N TRP A 39 -8.66 -4.67 -2.68
CA TRP A 39 -9.20 -3.48 -2.01
C TRP A 39 -10.68 -3.64 -1.63
N VAL A 40 -11.49 -4.17 -2.55
CA VAL A 40 -12.93 -4.41 -2.33
C VAL A 40 -13.14 -5.43 -1.20
N CYS A 41 -12.37 -6.52 -1.20
CA CYS A 41 -12.49 -7.57 -0.20
C CYS A 41 -12.12 -7.07 1.20
N ASN A 42 -11.01 -6.33 1.32
CA ASN A 42 -10.61 -5.76 2.60
C ASN A 42 -11.63 -4.73 3.10
N LYS A 43 -12.15 -3.87 2.24
CA LYS A 43 -13.15 -2.87 2.61
C LYS A 43 -14.45 -3.49 3.12
N GLN A 44 -14.90 -4.58 2.51
CA GLN A 44 -16.06 -5.35 2.98
C GLN A 44 -15.78 -6.03 4.31
N TYR A 45 -14.59 -6.62 4.46
CA TYR A 45 -14.16 -7.25 5.70
C TYR A 45 -14.13 -6.25 6.86
N GLU A 46 -13.47 -5.11 6.67
CA GLU A 46 -13.39 -4.02 7.66
C GLU A 46 -14.78 -3.51 8.04
N LYS A 47 -15.70 -3.36 7.08
CA LYS A 47 -17.07 -2.93 7.34
C LYS A 47 -17.83 -3.96 8.18
N ASN A 48 -17.64 -5.25 7.94
CA ASN A 48 -18.32 -6.30 8.69
C ASN A 48 -17.77 -6.44 10.11
N GLU A 49 -16.46 -6.34 10.29
CA GLU A 49 -15.82 -6.39 11.61
C GLU A 49 -16.11 -5.13 12.45
N SER A 50 -16.25 -3.96 11.82
CA SER A 50 -16.54 -2.70 12.53
C SER A 50 -18.00 -2.55 12.97
N MET A 51 -18.95 -3.32 12.41
CA MET A 51 -20.35 -3.35 12.87
C MET A 51 -20.46 -3.77 14.35
N GLU A 52 -19.46 -4.43 14.90
CA GLU A 52 -19.40 -4.80 16.32
C GLU A 52 -18.88 -3.67 17.25
N LEU A 53 -18.94 -2.40 16.82
CA LEU A 53 -18.41 -1.23 17.55
C LEU A 53 -16.91 -1.31 17.85
N LYS A 54 -16.16 -2.03 17.00
CA LYS A 54 -14.71 -2.16 17.13
C LYS A 54 -14.02 -1.15 16.21
N ASP A 55 -13.33 -0.17 16.80
CA ASP A 55 -12.40 0.71 16.07
C ASP A 55 -11.14 -0.03 15.56
N VAL A 56 -11.01 -1.30 15.94
CA VAL A 56 -9.84 -2.13 15.69
C VAL A 56 -10.24 -3.34 14.85
N ILE A 57 -9.57 -3.52 13.72
CA ILE A 57 -9.73 -4.63 12.80
C ILE A 57 -8.59 -5.61 12.97
N LYS A 58 -8.89 -6.92 12.89
CA LYS A 58 -7.88 -7.98 12.95
C LYS A 58 -7.54 -8.46 11.55
N CYS A 59 -6.26 -8.57 11.22
CA CYS A 59 -5.84 -9.14 9.95
C CYS A 59 -6.34 -10.60 9.79
N PRO A 60 -6.96 -10.97 8.66
CA PRO A 60 -7.39 -12.35 8.41
C PRO A 60 -6.26 -13.39 8.40
N ILE A 61 -5.02 -12.97 8.11
CA ILE A 61 -3.86 -13.89 8.02
C ILE A 61 -3.18 -14.04 9.38
N CYS A 62 -2.72 -12.94 9.98
CA CYS A 62 -1.89 -13.01 11.20
C CYS A 62 -2.59 -12.52 12.47
N ARG A 63 -3.85 -12.06 12.37
CA ARG A 63 -4.64 -11.50 13.48
C ARG A 63 -4.04 -10.26 14.14
N HIS A 64 -3.02 -9.64 13.54
CA HIS A 64 -2.51 -8.34 14.00
C HIS A 64 -3.64 -7.30 13.93
N SER A 65 -3.74 -6.51 14.99
CA SER A 65 -4.78 -5.51 15.17
C SER A 65 -4.35 -4.17 14.60
N TYR A 66 -5.20 -3.54 13.80
CA TYR A 66 -4.94 -2.24 13.20
C TYR A 66 -6.20 -1.37 13.19
N PRO A 67 -6.09 -0.03 13.19
CA PRO A 67 -7.26 0.85 13.17
C PRO A 67 -8.08 0.71 11.89
N TYR A 68 -9.40 0.83 11.99
CA TYR A 68 -10.29 0.86 10.81
C TYR A 68 -9.82 1.92 9.79
N GLY A 69 -9.74 1.55 8.50
CA GLY A 69 -9.34 2.45 7.43
C GLY A 69 -7.86 2.81 7.39
N SER A 70 -6.99 2.19 8.21
CA SER A 70 -5.54 2.47 8.21
C SER A 70 -4.75 1.71 7.14
N THR A 71 -5.42 1.09 6.16
CA THR A 71 -4.75 0.33 5.10
C THR A 71 -4.26 1.23 3.99
N THR A 72 -3.14 0.87 3.37
CA THR A 72 -2.60 1.60 2.23
C THR A 72 -2.99 0.90 0.94
N GLU A 73 -3.47 1.68 -0.03
CA GLU A 73 -3.81 1.18 -1.36
C GLU A 73 -2.56 1.08 -2.23
N TYR A 74 -2.48 0.04 -3.06
CA TYR A 74 -1.44 -0.18 -4.06
C TYR A 74 -2.07 -0.71 -5.35
N VAL A 75 -1.42 -0.47 -6.47
CA VAL A 75 -1.76 -1.11 -7.75
C VAL A 75 -0.72 -2.18 -8.05
N PHE A 76 -1.22 -3.34 -8.45
CA PHE A 76 -0.39 -4.44 -8.87
C PHE A 76 0.10 -4.23 -10.30
N THR A 77 1.37 -3.88 -10.48
CA THR A 77 1.91 -3.46 -11.79
C THR A 77 2.77 -4.52 -12.46
N THR A 78 2.70 -5.77 -12.01
CA THR A 78 3.58 -6.83 -12.51
C THR A 78 2.90 -7.73 -13.52
N PRO A 79 3.39 -7.75 -14.77
CA PRO A 79 3.01 -8.75 -15.74
C PRO A 79 3.20 -10.17 -15.18
N PRO A 80 2.45 -11.16 -15.70
CA PRO A 80 2.71 -12.56 -15.41
C PRO A 80 4.18 -12.91 -15.74
N GLY A 81 4.84 -13.66 -14.84
CA GLY A 81 6.24 -14.06 -14.99
C GLY A 81 7.29 -13.05 -14.47
N GLN A 82 6.88 -11.94 -13.85
CA GLN A 82 7.79 -10.96 -13.25
C GLN A 82 7.68 -10.87 -11.72
N PRO A 83 8.76 -10.47 -11.01
CA PRO A 83 8.75 -10.28 -9.55
C PRO A 83 7.80 -9.15 -9.14
N LEU A 84 7.07 -9.38 -8.04
CA LEU A 84 6.05 -8.48 -7.47
C LEU A 84 6.57 -7.06 -7.26
N ARG A 85 5.86 -6.07 -7.83
CA ARG A 85 6.13 -4.64 -7.66
C ARG A 85 4.83 -3.92 -7.38
N PHE A 86 4.80 -3.29 -6.22
CA PHE A 86 3.71 -2.44 -5.78
C PHE A 86 4.06 -0.99 -6.13
N ARG A 87 3.10 -0.28 -6.72
CA ARG A 87 3.16 1.18 -6.83
C ARG A 87 1.95 1.73 -6.09
N THR A 88 2.13 2.83 -5.37
CA THR A 88 0.99 3.58 -4.84
C THR A 88 0.09 3.99 -6.01
N PRO A 89 -1.25 3.92 -5.88
CA PRO A 89 -2.15 4.42 -6.92
C PRO A 89 -1.81 5.87 -7.15
N ARG A 90 -1.71 6.27 -8.42
CA ARG A 90 -1.56 7.69 -8.74
C ARG A 90 -2.79 8.40 -8.14
N PRO A 91 -2.63 9.37 -7.23
CA PRO A 91 -3.76 10.14 -6.75
C PRO A 91 -4.45 10.75 -7.97
N SER A 92 -5.78 10.60 -8.04
CA SER A 92 -6.60 11.09 -9.15
C SER A 92 -6.57 12.62 -9.28
N ASN A 93 -6.05 13.30 -8.27
CA ASN A 93 -5.80 14.73 -8.29
C ASN A 93 -4.29 14.98 -8.24
N PRO A 94 -3.66 15.53 -9.30
CA PRO A 94 -2.33 16.11 -9.13
C PRO A 94 -2.48 17.25 -8.12
N GLU A 95 -1.70 17.21 -7.03
CA GLU A 95 -1.63 18.35 -6.13
C GLU A 95 -1.35 19.61 -6.96
N PRO A 96 -2.15 20.69 -6.81
CA PRO A 96 -1.78 21.97 -7.41
C PRO A 96 -0.39 22.29 -6.88
N GLY A 97 0.59 22.34 -7.79
CA GLY A 97 2.00 22.25 -7.48
C GLY A 97 2.38 23.01 -6.21
N LEU A 98 2.95 22.28 -5.25
CA LEU A 98 3.76 22.87 -4.20
C LEU A 98 4.82 23.72 -4.89
N GLY A 99 4.51 25.01 -5.01
CA GLY A 99 5.41 26.02 -5.51
C GLY A 99 6.68 25.90 -4.69
N LEU A 100 7.77 25.53 -5.37
CA LEU A 100 9.13 25.59 -4.85
C LEU A 100 9.31 26.97 -4.23
N ARG A 101 9.11 27.08 -2.90
CA ARG A 101 9.55 28.24 -2.16
C ARG A 101 11.07 28.19 -2.26
N ARG A 102 11.60 29.06 -3.12
CA ARG A 102 13.03 29.32 -3.26
C ARG A 102 13.61 29.45 -1.87
N ARG A 103 14.59 28.61 -1.54
CA ARG A 103 15.43 28.80 -0.35
C ARG A 103 15.96 30.24 -0.40
N PRO A 104 15.77 31.09 0.62
CA PRO A 104 16.57 32.30 0.70
C PRO A 104 18.03 31.87 0.87
N ALA A 105 18.92 32.49 0.07
CA ALA A 105 20.35 32.28 0.16
C ALA A 105 20.84 32.56 1.59
N ALA A 106 21.79 31.74 2.04
CA ALA A 106 22.43 31.86 3.36
C ALA A 106 22.88 33.31 3.61
N ARG A 107 22.35 33.93 4.67
CA ARG A 107 22.96 35.15 5.22
C ARG A 107 24.13 34.72 6.08
N THR A 108 25.32 35.13 5.67
CA THR A 108 26.55 35.11 6.48
C THR A 108 26.27 35.80 7.80
N ILE A 109 26.45 35.10 8.91
CA ILE A 109 26.51 35.70 10.25
C ILE A 109 27.86 36.41 10.31
N GLN A 110 27.85 37.74 10.38
CA GLN A 110 29.02 38.50 10.82
C GLN A 110 28.99 38.53 12.36
N ASP A 111 30.02 37.96 12.96
CA ASP A 111 30.25 37.91 14.40
C ASP A 111 30.61 39.32 14.91
N PRO A 112 29.89 39.90 15.91
CA PRO A 112 30.14 41.27 16.36
C PRO A 112 31.26 41.40 17.41
N TRP A 113 32.02 40.34 17.73
CA TRP A 113 33.10 40.39 18.72
C TRP A 113 34.49 40.23 18.09
N SER A 114 34.78 41.03 17.06
CA SER A 114 36.15 41.31 16.64
C SER A 114 36.50 42.74 17.02
N MET A 115 37.47 42.86 17.94
CA MET A 115 38.06 44.06 18.58
C MET A 115 37.40 44.53 19.88
#